data_AF-A0AAV9SMC1-F1
#
_entry.id   AF-A0AAV9SMC1-F1
#
_cell.length_a   1.000
_cell.length_b   1.000
_cell.length_c   1.000
_cell.angle_alpha   90.00
_cell.angle_beta   90.00
_cell.angle_gamma   90.00
#
_symmetry.space_group_name_H-M   'P 1'
#
loop_
_entity.id
_entity.type
_entity.pdbx_description
1 polymer ?
#
loop_
_entity_poly.entity_id
_entity_poly.type
_entity_poly.pdbx_seq_one_letter_code
_entity_poly.pdbx_strand_id
1 'polypeptide(L)'
;MTSGWSVWGHWGQCSSECGGGIQTRARTCQSPPEEYFLCEGVVEEGRPCNSQSCSGKGRHLSRSQSLRSVDSRKRDDTDKPRGGQQSPQTVDSTSGEEWSAWSVCSATCGEGWQSRTRFCVSSSYSTQCSGPLREQRPCNNSAVCPVHGAWDEWSPWSLCSSTCGRGYRSRTRTCTPPQFGGDPCDGPEKQTKFCNIAVCPVDGVWNEWSSWSSCSATCSNGTMQRTRECNGPSYGGSECRGEWLETFDCFLGDCPVLVCCVTFPAPSSLRFLCSVRPGFLNSLFSSCLPTLDGKWQPWSLWSGCSKTCGGGRQQRNRICYGPFFGGQPCPGEREEIHHCNEKKCPEPHEICGEDNFSNVVWKMTPAGETAAVRCPPNAMGLILRRCSLDEEGIAFWENPTYMKCISNDYRSIQTLVSSIVVFISL
;
A
#
# COMPACT_ATOMS: atom_id res chain seq x y z
N MET A 1 15.10 40.73 -3.95
CA MET A 1 15.58 39.90 -2.82
C MET A 1 14.35 39.24 -2.23
N THR A 2 14.25 37.92 -2.31
CA THR A 2 13.03 37.18 -1.99
C THR A 2 12.82 37.12 -0.48
N SER A 3 11.78 37.78 0.02
CA SER A 3 11.29 37.65 1.40
C SER A 3 10.64 36.28 1.58
N GLY A 4 11.13 35.47 2.52
CA GLY A 4 10.59 34.14 2.79
C GLY A 4 11.61 33.19 3.42
N TRP A 5 11.19 31.95 3.63
CA TRP A 5 12.07 30.86 4.09
C TRP A 5 13.27 30.68 3.14
N SER A 6 14.46 30.49 3.70
CA SER A 6 15.61 30.00 2.95
C SER A 6 15.33 28.61 2.38
N VAL A 7 16.09 28.23 1.35
CA VAL A 7 16.13 26.83 0.91
C VAL A 7 16.54 25.95 2.10
N TRP A 8 15.97 24.75 2.17
CA TRP A 8 16.36 23.75 3.17
C TRP A 8 17.86 23.46 3.09
N GLY A 9 18.52 23.45 4.25
CA GLY A 9 19.88 22.96 4.38
C GLY A 9 20.00 21.47 4.03
N HIS A 10 21.23 20.99 3.86
CA HIS A 10 21.49 19.58 3.66
C HIS A 10 21.09 18.76 4.90
N TRP A 11 20.75 17.49 4.68
CA TRP A 11 20.47 16.55 5.77
C TRP A 11 21.72 16.31 6.62
N GLY A 12 21.57 16.43 7.94
CA GLY A 12 22.60 16.08 8.90
C GLY A 12 22.94 14.59 8.89
N GLN A 13 23.98 14.20 9.62
CA GLN A 13 24.34 12.80 9.80
C GLN A 13 23.25 12.03 10.55
N CYS A 14 23.12 10.73 10.27
CA CYS A 14 22.12 9.91 10.94
C CYS A 14 22.48 9.72 12.42
N SER A 15 21.51 9.86 13.31
CA SER A 15 21.73 9.71 14.77
C SER A 15 22.24 8.33 15.19
N SER A 16 22.05 7.32 14.34
CA SER A 16 22.41 5.92 14.60
C SER A 16 22.98 5.30 13.33
N GLU A 17 24.08 4.56 13.42
CA GLU A 17 24.69 3.91 12.25
C GLU A 17 23.91 2.66 11.78
N CYS A 18 23.13 2.04 12.67
CA CYS A 18 22.25 0.91 12.39
C CYS A 18 21.12 0.83 13.44
N GLY A 19 20.08 0.04 13.19
CA GLY A 19 18.97 -0.15 14.13
C GLY A 19 17.91 0.95 14.12
N GLY A 20 17.95 1.86 13.14
CA GLY A 20 17.07 3.01 13.02
C GLY A 20 17.62 4.27 13.72
N GLY A 21 17.73 5.35 12.96
CA GLY A 21 18.08 6.69 13.44
C GLY A 21 17.24 7.77 12.74
N ILE A 22 17.48 9.03 13.09
CA ILE A 22 16.82 10.19 12.50
C ILE A 22 17.88 11.17 11.97
N GLN A 23 17.70 11.66 10.75
CA GLN A 23 18.45 12.79 10.19
C GLN A 23 17.58 14.03 10.24
N THR A 24 18.13 15.16 10.65
CA THR A 24 17.44 16.46 10.68
C THR A 24 18.05 17.44 9.67
N ARG A 25 17.24 18.39 9.19
CA ARG A 25 17.70 19.56 8.42
C ARG A 25 16.92 20.80 8.83
N ALA A 26 17.52 21.97 8.64
CA ALA A 26 16.96 23.26 9.05
C ALA A 26 16.93 24.28 7.89
N ARG A 27 16.07 25.30 8.02
CA ARG A 27 15.99 26.48 7.14
C ARG A 27 15.81 27.74 7.98
N THR A 28 16.23 28.90 7.49
CA THR A 28 16.17 30.17 8.21
C THR A 28 15.11 31.09 7.60
N CYS A 29 14.39 31.83 8.44
CA CYS A 29 13.44 32.85 8.01
C CYS A 29 14.22 34.16 7.80
N GLN A 30 14.16 34.73 6.59
CA GLN A 30 14.78 36.03 6.30
C GLN A 30 13.68 37.10 6.22
N SER A 31 13.61 37.99 7.21
CA SER A 31 12.73 39.17 7.22
C SER A 31 13.56 40.47 7.22
N PRO A 32 13.15 41.51 6.46
CA PRO A 32 13.72 42.84 6.59
C PRO A 32 13.33 43.48 7.94
N PRO A 33 14.13 44.43 8.47
CA PRO A 33 13.91 45.03 9.79
C PRO A 33 12.65 45.90 9.92
N GLU A 34 11.93 46.20 8.84
CA GLU A 34 10.81 47.15 8.85
C GLU A 34 9.41 46.54 8.66
N GLU A 35 9.26 45.23 8.41
CA GLU A 35 7.94 44.57 8.38
C GLU A 35 7.98 43.19 9.06
N TYR A 36 7.16 43.03 10.11
CA TYR A 36 6.97 41.78 10.84
C TYR A 36 6.18 40.76 10.00
N PHE A 37 6.85 40.05 9.10
CA PHE A 37 6.28 38.83 8.50
C PHE A 37 6.61 37.61 9.37
N LEU A 38 5.56 36.95 9.89
CA LEU A 38 5.70 35.62 10.48
C LEU A 38 5.92 34.59 9.35
N CYS A 39 7.09 33.97 9.31
CA CYS A 39 7.29 32.79 8.46
C CYS A 39 6.46 31.62 9.01
N GLU A 40 5.36 31.28 8.33
CA GLU A 40 4.50 30.17 8.71
C GLU A 40 5.12 28.83 8.28
N GLY A 41 5.19 27.86 9.21
CA GLY A 41 5.77 26.53 9.00
C GLY A 41 6.94 26.19 9.95
N VAL A 42 7.50 24.99 9.79
CA VAL A 42 8.57 24.48 10.68
C VAL A 42 9.96 24.92 10.23
N VAL A 43 10.81 25.25 11.21
CA VAL A 43 12.23 25.64 11.03
C VAL A 43 13.11 24.42 10.75
N GLU A 44 12.74 23.26 11.31
CA GLU A 44 13.48 22.01 11.22
C GLU A 44 12.55 20.84 10.88
N GLU A 45 13.07 19.87 10.14
CA GLU A 45 12.36 18.62 9.86
C GLU A 45 13.29 17.41 9.96
N GLY A 46 12.71 16.25 10.30
CA GLY A 46 13.42 14.99 10.51
C GLY A 46 12.90 13.86 9.64
N ARG A 47 13.79 12.97 9.19
CA ARG A 47 13.44 11.74 8.46
C ARG A 47 14.14 10.51 9.04
N PRO A 48 13.52 9.32 8.98
CA PRO A 48 14.16 8.08 9.41
C PRO A 48 15.33 7.71 8.48
N CYS A 49 16.39 7.14 9.06
CA CYS A 49 17.59 6.67 8.37
C CYS A 49 18.08 5.36 9.02
N ASN A 50 18.91 4.61 8.28
CA ASN A 50 19.61 3.41 8.78
C ASN A 50 18.71 2.36 9.46
N SER A 51 17.59 1.99 8.81
CA SER A 51 16.62 0.99 9.32
C SER A 51 17.13 -0.46 9.30
N GLN A 52 18.33 -0.70 8.78
CA GLN A 52 18.96 -2.01 8.75
C GLN A 52 19.36 -2.48 10.15
N SER A 53 19.11 -3.76 10.45
CA SER A 53 19.52 -4.40 11.69
C SER A 53 21.04 -4.40 11.83
N CYS A 54 21.53 -4.05 13.03
CA CYS A 54 22.95 -4.10 13.34
C CYS A 54 23.46 -5.56 13.30
N SER A 55 24.16 -5.94 12.24
CA SER A 55 24.74 -7.28 12.11
C SER A 55 26.08 -7.34 12.86
N GLY A 56 26.08 -7.95 14.05
CA GLY A 56 27.30 -8.25 14.80
C GLY A 56 27.14 -9.46 15.72
N LYS A 57 27.62 -10.63 15.26
CA LYS A 57 27.99 -11.73 16.16
C LYS A 57 29.29 -11.33 16.88
N GLY A 58 29.19 -10.97 18.15
CA GLY A 58 30.33 -10.73 19.02
C GLY A 58 29.87 -10.63 20.45
N ARG A 59 30.11 -11.68 21.24
CA ARG A 59 29.97 -11.66 22.69
C ARG A 59 30.89 -10.57 23.24
N HIS A 60 30.32 -9.47 23.74
CA HIS A 60 30.97 -8.64 24.74
C HIS A 60 29.91 -8.15 25.73
N LEU A 61 30.25 -8.26 27.01
CA LEU A 61 29.43 -7.91 28.17
C LEU A 61 28.87 -6.48 28.03
N SER A 62 27.56 -6.36 27.85
CA SER A 62 26.84 -5.11 28.05
C SER A 62 26.71 -4.84 29.54
N ARG A 63 27.76 -4.23 30.10
CA ARG A 63 27.70 -3.53 31.38
C ARG A 63 26.88 -2.26 31.12
N SER A 64 25.69 -2.19 31.67
CA SER A 64 24.80 -1.05 31.62
C SER A 64 25.52 0.21 32.15
N GLN A 65 25.90 1.11 31.26
CA GLN A 65 26.22 2.49 31.62
C GLN A 65 25.00 3.33 31.27
N SER A 66 24.24 3.71 32.31
CA SER A 66 23.25 4.77 32.21
C SER A 66 23.94 6.07 31.83
N LEU A 67 23.47 6.67 30.73
CA LEU A 67 23.83 8.04 30.36
C LEU A 67 23.24 9.00 31.40
N ARG A 68 24.10 9.93 31.82
CA ARG A 68 23.77 11.10 32.64
C ARG A 68 22.72 11.94 31.92
N SER A 69 21.64 12.26 32.63
CA SER A 69 20.76 13.36 32.29
C SER A 69 21.48 14.68 32.61
N VAL A 70 21.69 15.50 31.58
CA VAL A 70 21.97 16.92 31.70
C VAL A 70 20.65 17.62 31.98
N ASP A 71 20.40 17.96 33.24
CA ASP A 71 19.35 18.92 33.61
C ASP A 71 20.01 20.22 34.02
N SER A 72 19.92 21.21 33.11
CA SER A 72 20.29 22.59 33.37
C SER A 72 19.14 23.25 34.12
N ARG A 73 19.22 23.29 35.45
CA ARG A 73 18.35 24.15 36.27
C ARG A 73 19.15 25.30 36.86
N LYS A 74 19.02 26.44 36.19
CA LYS A 74 19.29 27.79 36.69
C LYS A 74 18.41 27.98 37.94
N ARG A 75 19.04 28.14 39.11
CA ARG A 75 18.34 28.55 40.34
C ARG A 75 18.75 29.98 40.67
N ASP A 76 17.74 30.82 40.66
CA ASP A 76 17.72 32.22 41.06
C ASP A 76 18.14 32.34 42.54
N ASP A 77 19.04 33.27 42.84
CA ASP A 77 19.60 33.56 44.16
C ASP A 77 18.94 34.84 44.68
N THR A 78 18.15 34.76 45.77
CA THR A 78 17.93 35.91 46.66
C THR A 78 17.51 35.48 48.08
N ASP A 79 18.33 35.91 49.05
CA ASP A 79 18.12 36.22 50.47
C ASP A 79 17.68 35.17 51.54
N LYS A 80 18.69 34.68 52.31
CA LYS A 80 18.98 34.88 53.77
C LYS A 80 17.78 34.82 54.78
N PRO A 81 17.89 34.16 55.98
CA PRO A 81 18.91 34.49 56.97
C PRO A 81 19.66 33.38 57.71
N ARG A 82 20.81 33.82 58.24
CA ARG A 82 21.77 33.11 59.09
C ARG A 82 21.07 32.50 60.32
N GLY A 83 21.01 31.18 60.37
CA GLY A 83 20.93 30.41 61.61
C GLY A 83 22.33 29.91 61.95
N GLY A 84 22.98 30.54 62.94
CA GLY A 84 24.29 30.10 63.41
C GLY A 84 24.18 28.72 64.06
N GLN A 85 24.97 27.77 63.57
CA GLN A 85 25.34 26.60 64.38
C GLN A 85 26.77 26.77 64.84
N GLN A 86 26.85 26.87 66.16
CA GLN A 86 28.04 27.09 66.95
C GLN A 86 29.08 26.03 66.66
N SER A 87 30.29 26.48 66.37
CA SER A 87 31.49 25.66 66.48
C SER A 87 31.64 25.19 67.92
N PRO A 88 31.79 23.89 68.21
CA PRO A 88 32.35 23.47 69.48
C PRO A 88 33.85 23.80 69.42
N GLN A 89 34.16 24.85 70.15
CA GLN A 89 35.38 25.18 70.87
C GLN A 89 36.58 24.25 70.66
N THR A 90 37.70 24.91 70.37
CA THR A 90 39.07 24.49 70.63
C THR A 90 39.19 23.66 71.91
N VAL A 91 39.45 22.36 71.74
CA VAL A 91 40.15 21.59 72.76
C VAL A 91 41.55 21.36 72.20
N ASP A 92 42.50 21.96 72.91
CA ASP A 92 43.92 21.70 72.83
C ASP A 92 44.15 20.21 73.15
N SER A 93 44.46 19.42 72.12
CA SER A 93 44.87 18.02 72.28
C SER A 93 46.05 17.74 71.37
N THR A 94 47.24 17.77 71.96
CA THR A 94 48.49 17.24 71.41
C THR A 94 48.44 15.71 71.30
N SER A 95 47.60 15.19 70.39
CA SER A 95 47.59 13.78 70.00
C SER A 95 46.74 13.57 68.74
N GLY A 96 47.32 13.71 67.55
CA GLY A 96 46.66 13.34 66.28
C GLY A 96 46.62 11.82 66.07
N GLU A 97 46.09 11.12 67.08
CA GLU A 97 45.62 9.75 66.98
C GLU A 97 44.22 9.56 67.58
N GLU A 98 43.63 10.60 68.20
CA GLU A 98 42.30 10.52 68.80
C GLU A 98 41.18 10.75 67.77
N TRP A 99 40.13 9.93 67.85
CA TRP A 99 38.97 10.00 66.95
C TRP A 99 38.06 11.18 67.29
N SER A 100 37.51 11.84 66.27
CA SER A 100 36.44 12.83 66.47
C SER A 100 35.19 12.21 67.12
N ALA A 101 34.33 13.06 67.70
CA ALA A 101 32.98 12.64 68.06
C ALA A 101 32.23 12.08 66.84
N TRP A 102 31.29 11.17 67.10
CA TRP A 102 30.42 10.62 66.07
C TRP A 102 29.47 11.69 65.53
N SER A 103 29.26 11.70 64.22
CA SER A 103 28.25 12.54 63.59
C SER A 103 26.85 12.19 64.10
N VAL A 104 25.90 13.11 63.89
CA VAL A 104 24.47 12.76 63.95
C VAL A 104 24.17 11.60 62.99
N CYS A 105 23.14 10.82 63.30
CA CYS A 105 22.72 9.72 62.45
C CYS A 105 22.31 10.25 61.07
N SER A 106 22.78 9.61 60.00
CA SER A 106 22.50 10.05 58.62
C SER A 106 21.01 10.02 58.26
N ALA A 107 20.20 9.26 59.00
CA ALA A 107 18.76 9.14 58.82
C ALA A 107 18.02 9.51 60.12
N THR A 108 16.90 10.22 59.97
CA THR A 108 16.01 10.60 61.09
C THR A 108 14.97 9.52 61.43
N CYS A 109 15.01 8.38 60.74
CA CYS A 109 14.12 7.23 60.92
C CYS A 109 14.86 5.97 60.44
N GLY A 110 14.51 4.79 60.95
CA GLY A 110 15.09 3.50 60.55
C GLY A 110 16.61 3.37 60.75
N GLU A 111 17.24 2.58 59.88
CA GLU A 111 18.69 2.36 59.90
C GLU A 111 19.45 3.51 59.24
N GLY A 112 20.49 3.99 59.90
CA GLY A 112 21.39 5.00 59.39
C GLY A 112 22.83 4.74 59.79
N TRP A 113 23.71 5.67 59.43
CA TRP A 113 25.14 5.59 59.70
C TRP A 113 25.62 6.82 60.46
N GLN A 114 26.47 6.59 61.45
CA GLN A 114 27.30 7.64 62.04
C GLN A 114 28.71 7.48 61.50
N SER A 115 29.33 8.60 61.16
CA SER A 115 30.73 8.64 60.72
C SER A 115 31.56 9.45 61.71
N ARG A 116 32.80 9.03 61.93
CA ARG A 116 33.81 9.82 62.63
C ARG A 116 35.14 9.74 61.89
N THR A 117 36.00 10.73 62.12
CA THR A 117 37.27 10.84 61.42
C THR A 117 38.40 11.12 62.40
N ARG A 118 39.61 10.63 62.11
CA ARG A 118 40.84 10.99 62.80
C ARG A 118 41.88 11.45 61.77
N PHE A 119 42.83 12.26 62.21
CA PHE A 119 43.93 12.75 61.38
C PHE A 119 45.24 12.19 61.92
N CYS A 120 46.19 11.81 61.06
CA CYS A 120 47.50 11.35 61.52
C CYS A 120 48.43 12.53 61.82
N VAL A 121 49.25 12.40 62.87
CA VAL A 121 50.38 13.30 63.08
C VAL A 121 51.55 12.88 62.21
N SER A 122 52.06 13.80 61.39
CA SER A 122 53.31 13.64 60.65
C SER A 122 54.47 14.20 61.50
N SER A 123 55.42 13.35 61.91
CA SER A 123 56.72 13.82 62.39
C SER A 123 57.74 13.74 61.25
N SER A 124 58.70 14.67 61.25
CA SER A 124 59.61 15.05 60.16
C SER A 124 60.41 13.95 59.42
N TYR A 125 60.31 12.66 59.79
CA TYR A 125 60.99 11.56 59.09
C TYR A 125 60.12 10.35 58.72
N SER A 126 58.84 10.27 59.10
CA SER A 126 57.88 9.32 58.50
C SER A 126 56.44 9.58 58.94
N THR A 127 55.50 9.35 58.02
CA THR A 127 54.06 9.26 58.30
C THR A 127 53.62 7.80 58.28
N GLN A 128 53.52 7.17 59.45
CA GLN A 128 52.99 5.82 59.58
C GLN A 128 51.60 5.89 60.23
N CYS A 129 50.54 5.86 59.42
CA CYS A 129 49.16 5.77 59.92
C CYS A 129 48.80 4.31 60.19
N SER A 130 48.58 3.95 61.46
CA SER A 130 48.10 2.61 61.82
C SER A 130 46.56 2.55 61.74
N GLY A 131 46.05 2.17 60.56
CA GLY A 131 44.62 1.87 60.33
C GLY A 131 43.81 2.99 59.63
N PRO A 132 42.48 2.81 59.47
CA PRO A 132 41.65 3.71 58.67
C PRO A 132 41.50 5.09 59.32
N LEU A 133 41.35 6.14 58.49
CA LEU A 133 41.14 7.54 58.91
C LEU A 133 39.66 7.91 59.09
N ARG A 134 38.77 7.04 58.60
CA ARG A 134 37.32 7.18 58.71
C ARG A 134 36.73 5.89 59.22
N GLU A 135 35.83 6.00 60.17
CA GLU A 135 35.11 4.87 60.71
C GLU A 135 33.61 5.15 60.62
N GLN A 136 32.85 4.11 60.30
CA GLN A 136 31.40 4.17 60.24
C GLN A 136 30.82 3.10 61.15
N ARG A 137 29.76 3.47 61.87
CA ARG A 137 28.96 2.53 62.65
C ARG A 137 27.48 2.68 62.33
N PRO A 138 26.71 1.59 62.40
CA PRO A 138 25.27 1.68 62.28
C PRO A 138 24.66 2.43 63.47
N CYS A 139 23.64 3.24 63.20
CA CYS A 139 22.72 3.78 64.19
C CYS A 139 21.31 3.34 63.83
N ASN A 140 20.51 2.94 64.82
CA ASN A 140 19.12 2.57 64.61
C ASN A 140 18.22 3.59 65.31
N ASN A 141 17.29 4.18 64.56
CA ASN A 141 16.31 5.13 65.06
C ASN A 141 14.96 4.43 65.21
N SER A 142 14.29 4.63 66.35
CA SER A 142 13.00 3.99 66.66
C SER A 142 11.81 4.52 65.85
N ALA A 143 11.99 5.64 65.13
CA ALA A 143 10.97 6.18 64.24
C ALA A 143 10.87 5.36 62.94
N VAL A 144 9.64 4.97 62.58
CA VAL A 144 9.32 4.32 61.29
C VAL A 144 9.43 5.36 60.17
N CYS A 145 10.10 5.02 59.07
CA CYS A 145 10.26 5.94 57.95
C CYS A 145 8.98 6.10 57.12
N PRO A 146 8.72 7.31 56.60
CA PRO A 146 7.65 7.51 55.63
C PRO A 146 7.92 6.68 54.37
N VAL A 147 6.90 5.96 53.91
CA VAL A 147 6.96 5.21 52.66
C VAL A 147 6.15 5.98 51.64
N HIS A 148 6.83 6.58 50.66
CA HIS A 148 6.18 7.33 49.59
C HIS A 148 5.38 6.39 48.68
N GLY A 149 4.30 6.91 48.12
CA GLY A 149 3.52 6.19 47.13
C GLY A 149 4.35 5.97 45.85
N ALA A 150 4.24 4.78 45.27
CA ALA A 150 4.99 4.41 44.08
C ALA A 150 4.04 4.04 42.95
N TRP A 151 4.35 4.53 41.74
CA TRP A 151 3.64 4.13 40.54
C TRP A 151 4.12 2.76 40.05
N ASP A 152 3.18 1.90 39.70
CA ASP A 152 3.47 0.69 38.95
C ASP A 152 3.80 1.01 37.48
N GLU A 153 4.27 0.00 36.75
CA GLU A 153 4.46 0.11 35.31
C GLU A 153 3.15 0.43 34.58
N TRP A 154 3.26 1.20 33.50
CA TRP A 154 2.13 1.48 32.65
C TRP A 154 1.63 0.20 31.97
N SER A 155 0.31 0.03 31.93
CA SER A 155 -0.32 -0.97 31.08
C SER A 155 0.01 -0.72 29.60
N PRO A 156 -0.07 -1.77 28.76
CA PRO A 156 0.04 -1.61 27.31
C PRO A 156 -0.99 -0.60 26.79
N TRP A 157 -0.65 0.10 25.71
CA TRP A 157 -1.61 0.96 25.03
C TRP A 157 -2.80 0.15 24.52
N SER A 158 -4.01 0.64 24.72
CA SER A 158 -5.20 0.11 24.07
C SER A 158 -5.08 0.17 22.54
N LEU A 159 -5.93 -0.58 21.85
CA LEU A 159 -6.19 -0.34 20.44
C LEU A 159 -6.70 1.09 20.23
N CYS A 160 -6.50 1.60 19.02
CA CYS A 160 -7.04 2.90 18.63
C CYS A 160 -8.57 2.83 18.64
N SER A 161 -9.23 3.89 19.11
CA SER A 161 -10.70 3.99 19.15
C SER A 161 -11.36 3.85 17.78
N SER A 162 -10.63 4.17 16.73
CA SER A 162 -11.07 4.11 15.33
C SER A 162 -10.23 3.09 14.58
N THR A 163 -10.81 2.39 13.61
CA THR A 163 -10.09 1.46 12.72
C THR A 163 -9.38 2.18 11.57
N CYS A 164 -9.78 3.41 11.28
CA CYS A 164 -9.18 4.28 10.28
C CYS A 164 -9.23 5.75 10.76
N GLY A 165 -8.43 6.60 10.12
CA GLY A 165 -8.37 8.03 10.37
C GLY A 165 -7.73 8.38 11.72
N ARG A 166 -8.30 9.41 12.35
CA ARG A 166 -7.88 9.90 13.67
C ARG A 166 -8.65 9.17 14.76
N GLY A 167 -7.93 8.75 15.79
CA GLY A 167 -8.52 8.18 17.00
C GLY A 167 -7.64 8.44 18.21
N TYR A 168 -8.01 7.80 19.31
CA TYR A 168 -7.30 7.88 20.58
C TYR A 168 -6.99 6.49 21.10
N ARG A 169 -5.85 6.37 21.77
CA ARG A 169 -5.49 5.18 22.56
C ARG A 169 -5.16 5.60 23.97
N SER A 170 -5.50 4.75 24.93
CA SER A 170 -5.26 5.02 26.35
C SER A 170 -4.47 3.90 27.01
N ARG A 171 -3.75 4.26 28.06
CA ARG A 171 -3.11 3.33 29.01
C ARG A 171 -3.31 3.82 30.43
N THR A 172 -3.17 2.92 31.38
CA THR A 172 -3.42 3.14 32.81
C THR A 172 -2.26 2.60 33.63
N ARG A 173 -2.06 3.13 34.84
CA ARG A 173 -1.10 2.61 35.83
C ARG A 173 -1.73 2.71 37.21
N THR A 174 -1.29 1.90 38.15
CA THR A 174 -1.83 1.91 39.52
C THR A 174 -0.83 2.55 40.48
N CYS A 175 -1.33 3.28 41.47
CA CYS A 175 -0.51 3.87 42.54
C CYS A 175 -0.57 2.96 43.76
N THR A 176 0.59 2.52 44.25
CA THR A 176 0.72 1.95 45.58
C THR A 176 0.60 3.09 46.60
N PRO A 177 -0.36 3.04 47.55
CA PRO A 177 -0.63 4.16 48.46
C PRO A 177 0.54 4.40 49.42
N PRO A 178 0.82 5.67 49.80
CA PRO A 178 1.84 5.98 50.79
C PRO A 178 1.47 5.45 52.18
N GLN A 179 2.50 5.16 52.99
CA GLN A 179 2.36 4.76 54.39
C GLN A 179 3.17 5.69 55.31
N PHE A 180 2.78 5.75 56.58
CA PHE A 180 3.49 6.51 57.62
C PHE A 180 3.76 7.99 57.27
N GLY A 181 2.82 8.64 56.59
CA GLY A 181 2.93 10.05 56.21
C GLY A 181 3.80 10.34 54.99
N GLY A 182 4.09 9.33 54.16
CA GLY A 182 4.75 9.52 52.86
C GLY A 182 3.89 10.28 51.85
N ASP A 183 4.54 10.81 50.82
CA ASP A 183 3.88 11.60 49.78
C ASP A 183 3.02 10.73 48.84
N PRO A 184 1.85 11.22 48.39
CA PRO A 184 1.03 10.53 47.40
C PRO A 184 1.71 10.49 46.02
N CYS A 185 1.28 9.55 45.18
CA CYS A 185 1.81 9.47 43.82
C CYS A 185 1.43 10.71 43.00
N ASP A 186 2.42 11.36 42.39
CA ASP A 186 2.20 12.56 41.58
C ASP A 186 1.96 12.22 40.08
N GLY A 187 1.00 12.91 39.47
CA GLY A 187 0.59 12.76 38.07
C GLY A 187 -0.64 11.86 37.83
N PRO A 188 -1.04 11.66 36.57
CA PRO A 188 -2.29 11.00 36.23
C PRO A 188 -2.21 9.47 36.27
N GLU A 189 -3.33 8.83 36.62
CA GLU A 189 -3.53 7.38 36.57
C GLU A 189 -3.78 6.87 35.14
N LYS A 190 -4.46 7.69 34.32
CA LYS A 190 -4.79 7.38 32.92
C LYS A 190 -4.11 8.37 31.98
N GLN A 191 -3.49 7.85 30.93
CA GLN A 191 -2.91 8.65 29.87
C GLN A 191 -3.56 8.33 28.53
N THR A 192 -3.92 9.36 27.77
CA THR A 192 -4.47 9.24 26.42
C THR A 192 -3.52 9.89 25.43
N LYS A 193 -3.35 9.27 24.25
CA LYS A 193 -2.61 9.83 23.12
C LYS A 193 -3.38 9.63 21.82
N PHE A 194 -3.17 10.55 20.89
CA PHE A 194 -3.66 10.41 19.52
C PHE A 194 -3.01 9.22 18.81
N CYS A 195 -3.80 8.53 18.00
CA CYS A 195 -3.35 7.56 17.02
C CYS A 195 -3.88 7.95 15.65
N ASN A 196 -3.00 7.89 14.65
CA ASN A 196 -3.33 8.01 13.24
C ASN A 196 -3.01 6.66 12.60
N ILE A 197 -3.99 6.06 11.93
CA ILE A 197 -3.81 4.77 11.25
C ILE A 197 -3.66 5.05 9.75
N ALA A 198 -4.64 4.63 8.95
CA ALA A 198 -4.74 4.85 7.52
C ALA A 198 -5.96 5.73 7.22
N VAL A 199 -5.98 6.38 6.05
CA VAL A 199 -7.14 7.16 5.61
C VAL A 199 -8.37 6.24 5.56
N CYS A 200 -9.52 6.75 6.01
CA CYS A 200 -10.76 5.96 6.00
C CYS A 200 -11.23 5.68 4.57
N PRO A 201 -11.82 4.50 4.33
CA PRO A 201 -12.48 4.20 3.06
C PRO A 201 -13.60 5.21 2.83
N VAL A 202 -13.66 5.73 1.60
CA VAL A 202 -14.73 6.62 1.15
C VAL A 202 -15.48 5.86 0.07
N ASP A 203 -16.74 5.54 0.34
CA ASP A 203 -17.61 4.84 -0.59
C ASP A 203 -17.91 5.70 -1.83
N GLY A 204 -18.12 5.02 -2.95
CA GLY A 204 -18.52 5.67 -4.19
C GLY A 204 -19.93 6.26 -4.08
N VAL A 205 -20.10 7.47 -4.60
CA VAL A 205 -21.38 8.18 -4.58
C VAL A 205 -21.84 8.47 -5.99
N TRP A 206 -23.11 8.18 -6.27
CA TRP A 206 -23.74 8.53 -7.55
C TRP A 206 -23.84 10.04 -7.70
N ASN A 207 -23.48 10.54 -8.88
CA ASN A 207 -23.84 11.88 -9.31
C ASN A 207 -25.35 11.99 -9.56
N GLU A 208 -25.82 13.23 -9.71
CA GLU A 208 -27.18 13.49 -10.18
C GLU A 208 -27.41 12.85 -11.55
N TRP A 209 -28.65 12.43 -11.80
CA TRP A 209 -29.04 11.88 -13.09
C TRP A 209 -28.94 12.95 -14.19
N SER A 210 -28.52 12.52 -15.38
CA SER A 210 -28.65 13.35 -16.57
C SER A 210 -30.12 13.66 -16.86
N SER A 211 -30.35 14.69 -17.69
CA SER A 211 -31.65 14.86 -18.32
C SER A 211 -32.03 13.62 -19.14
N TRP A 212 -33.33 13.35 -19.23
CA TRP A 212 -33.85 12.33 -20.14
C TRP A 212 -33.50 12.65 -21.58
N SER A 213 -33.14 11.62 -22.34
CA SER A 213 -32.99 11.72 -23.79
C SER A 213 -34.34 12.00 -24.45
N SER A 214 -34.29 12.45 -25.71
CA SER A 214 -35.44 12.41 -26.60
C SER A 214 -35.98 10.97 -26.69
N CYS A 215 -37.29 10.84 -26.96
CA CYS A 215 -37.90 9.54 -27.23
C CYS A 215 -37.23 8.92 -28.47
N SER A 216 -36.90 7.64 -28.42
CA SER A 216 -36.22 6.92 -29.51
C SER A 216 -37.05 6.85 -30.79
N ALA A 217 -38.37 6.98 -30.68
CA ALA A 217 -39.30 7.07 -31.80
C ALA A 217 -39.88 8.49 -31.89
N THR A 218 -40.14 8.97 -33.12
CA THR A 218 -40.81 10.25 -33.35
C THR A 218 -42.33 10.15 -33.24
N CYS A 219 -42.87 8.92 -33.18
CA CYS A 219 -44.28 8.59 -33.08
C CYS A 219 -44.43 7.15 -32.60
N SER A 220 -45.62 6.78 -32.13
CA SER A 220 -45.95 5.53 -31.45
C SER A 220 -45.15 5.34 -30.15
N ASN A 221 -44.98 4.10 -29.72
CA ASN A 221 -44.23 3.73 -28.54
C ASN A 221 -42.72 3.79 -28.82
N GLY A 222 -41.98 4.41 -27.91
CA GLY A 222 -40.54 4.49 -27.89
C GLY A 222 -40.01 4.44 -26.47
N THR A 223 -38.73 4.70 -26.32
CA THR A 223 -38.04 4.71 -25.03
C THR A 223 -37.18 5.95 -24.89
N MET A 224 -37.15 6.52 -23.70
CA MET A 224 -36.20 7.56 -23.30
C MET A 224 -35.24 6.98 -22.26
N GLN A 225 -34.02 7.49 -22.24
CA GLN A 225 -32.97 7.01 -21.35
C GLN A 225 -32.30 8.17 -20.63
N ARG A 226 -31.85 7.93 -19.40
CA ARG A 226 -30.95 8.84 -18.69
C ARG A 226 -29.85 8.04 -18.01
N THR A 227 -28.69 8.67 -17.85
CA THR A 227 -27.50 8.05 -17.26
C THR A 227 -27.03 8.86 -16.07
N ARG A 228 -26.27 8.22 -15.19
CA ARG A 228 -25.54 8.88 -14.11
C ARG A 228 -24.15 8.31 -14.01
N GLU A 229 -23.21 9.13 -13.57
CA GLU A 229 -21.82 8.73 -13.37
C GLU A 229 -21.57 8.44 -11.89
N CYS A 230 -20.76 7.41 -11.62
CA CYS A 230 -20.32 7.09 -10.27
C CYS A 230 -19.03 7.84 -9.96
N ASN A 231 -19.02 8.65 -8.90
CA ASN A 231 -17.75 9.08 -8.32
C ASN A 231 -17.16 7.87 -7.60
N GLY A 232 -16.08 7.32 -8.16
CA GLY A 232 -15.50 6.06 -7.71
C GLY A 232 -15.04 6.08 -6.24
N PRO A 233 -15.00 4.92 -5.58
CA PRO A 233 -14.55 4.83 -4.20
C PRO A 233 -13.08 5.22 -4.06
N SER A 234 -12.72 5.74 -2.88
CA SER A 234 -11.34 6.04 -2.51
C SER A 234 -10.92 5.23 -1.29
N TYR A 235 -9.62 4.93 -1.18
CA TYR A 235 -9.03 4.26 -0.02
C TYR A 235 -9.69 2.91 0.35
N GLY A 236 -10.19 2.16 -0.65
CA GLY A 236 -10.81 0.86 -0.44
C GLY A 236 -12.30 0.89 -0.05
N GLY A 237 -13.00 2.01 -0.31
CA GLY A 237 -14.45 2.08 -0.19
C GLY A 237 -15.20 1.20 -1.19
N SER A 238 -16.50 1.05 -0.98
CA SER A 238 -17.39 0.25 -1.83
C SER A 238 -17.81 0.99 -3.10
N GLU A 239 -18.01 0.26 -4.19
CA GLU A 239 -18.52 0.83 -5.45
C GLU A 239 -19.97 1.32 -5.32
N CYS A 240 -20.38 2.23 -6.21
CA CYS A 240 -21.74 2.75 -6.21
C CYS A 240 -22.77 1.64 -6.41
N ARG A 241 -23.74 1.52 -5.49
CA ARG A 241 -24.79 0.50 -5.57
C ARG A 241 -25.97 0.96 -6.42
N GLY A 242 -26.40 0.14 -7.38
CA GLY A 242 -27.57 0.37 -8.25
C GLY A 242 -27.18 0.56 -9.73
N GLU A 243 -28.18 0.80 -10.58
CA GLU A 243 -27.97 0.91 -12.04
C GLU A 243 -27.44 2.30 -12.45
N TRP A 244 -26.58 2.32 -13.47
CA TRP A 244 -26.04 3.56 -14.07
C TRP A 244 -26.92 4.11 -15.19
N LEU A 245 -27.82 3.28 -15.73
CA LEU A 245 -28.73 3.58 -16.83
C LEU A 245 -30.17 3.33 -16.38
N GLU A 246 -31.05 4.28 -16.68
CA GLU A 246 -32.49 4.12 -16.49
C GLU A 246 -33.21 4.33 -17.82
N THR A 247 -34.18 3.47 -18.11
CA THR A 247 -34.99 3.51 -19.33
C THR A 247 -36.46 3.66 -18.96
N PHE A 248 -37.17 4.55 -19.64
CA PHE A 248 -38.59 4.81 -19.44
C PHE A 248 -39.34 4.82 -20.78
N ASP A 249 -40.55 4.27 -20.80
CA ASP A 249 -41.36 4.20 -22.01
C ASP A 249 -42.03 5.55 -22.32
N CYS A 250 -42.03 5.93 -23.60
CA CYS A 250 -42.64 7.17 -24.08
C CYS A 250 -43.61 6.90 -25.24
N PHE A 251 -44.72 7.62 -25.25
CA PHE A 251 -45.71 7.56 -26.33
C PHE A 251 -45.95 8.95 -26.90
N LEU A 252 -45.63 9.14 -28.18
CA LEU A 252 -45.72 10.44 -28.88
C LEU A 252 -46.92 10.53 -29.84
N GLY A 253 -47.94 9.71 -29.63
CA GLY A 253 -49.12 9.63 -30.50
C GLY A 253 -48.90 8.73 -31.71
N ASP A 254 -49.95 8.27 -32.38
CA ASP A 254 -49.84 7.32 -33.47
C ASP A 254 -49.04 7.88 -34.67
N CYS A 255 -48.21 7.03 -35.27
CA CYS A 255 -47.49 7.41 -36.47
C CYS A 255 -48.44 7.70 -37.64
N PRO A 256 -48.21 8.78 -38.41
CA PRO A 256 -48.97 9.01 -39.62
C PRO A 256 -48.75 7.86 -40.60
N VAL A 257 -49.82 7.13 -40.90
CA VAL A 257 -49.83 6.09 -41.93
C VAL A 257 -49.90 6.74 -43.29
N LEU A 258 -48.85 6.54 -44.09
CA LEU A 258 -48.78 7.03 -45.46
C LEU A 258 -49.57 6.05 -46.35
N VAL A 259 -50.85 6.35 -46.55
CA VAL A 259 -51.72 5.58 -47.44
C VAL A 259 -51.61 6.18 -48.84
N CYS A 260 -50.93 5.47 -49.75
CA CYS A 260 -50.94 5.81 -51.17
C CYS A 260 -51.99 4.94 -51.87
N CYS A 261 -53.06 5.57 -52.36
CA CYS A 261 -54.06 4.91 -53.19
C CYS A 261 -53.71 5.12 -54.67
N VAL A 262 -53.78 4.05 -55.45
CA VAL A 262 -53.71 4.14 -56.92
C VAL A 262 -55.12 4.41 -57.43
N THR A 263 -55.37 5.60 -57.99
CA THR A 263 -56.63 5.87 -58.68
C THR A 263 -56.53 5.40 -60.14
N PHE A 264 -57.24 4.34 -60.49
CA PHE A 264 -57.60 4.04 -61.88
C PHE A 264 -58.91 4.78 -62.21
N PRO A 265 -59.01 5.50 -63.35
CA PRO A 265 -58.93 4.87 -64.67
C PRO A 265 -58.13 5.64 -65.75
N ALA A 266 -57.82 4.89 -66.83
CA ALA A 266 -57.38 5.30 -68.17
C ALA A 266 -55.91 5.72 -68.42
N PRO A 267 -55.37 5.45 -69.64
CA PRO A 267 -53.96 5.18 -69.86
C PRO A 267 -53.20 6.44 -70.28
N SER A 268 -52.20 6.86 -69.51
CA SER A 268 -50.94 7.49 -70.00
C SER A 268 -50.08 8.15 -68.91
N SER A 269 -50.51 8.23 -67.64
CA SER A 269 -49.57 8.64 -66.58
C SER A 269 -50.01 8.16 -65.20
N LEU A 270 -49.20 7.29 -64.58
CA LEU A 270 -49.28 6.95 -63.16
C LEU A 270 -48.97 8.22 -62.34
N ARG A 271 -49.97 8.76 -61.64
CA ARG A 271 -49.75 9.76 -60.60
C ARG A 271 -50.04 9.13 -59.24
N PHE A 272 -49.04 9.13 -58.37
CA PHE A 272 -49.19 8.75 -56.97
C PHE A 272 -49.75 9.96 -56.21
N LEU A 273 -50.98 9.83 -55.69
CA LEU A 273 -51.50 10.78 -54.70
C LEU A 273 -51.35 10.13 -53.32
N CYS A 274 -50.33 10.56 -52.59
CA CYS A 274 -50.16 10.17 -51.20
C CYS A 274 -50.73 11.28 -50.32
N SER A 275 -51.65 10.93 -49.42
CA SER A 275 -52.25 11.86 -48.46
C SER A 275 -51.91 11.45 -47.04
N VAL A 276 -51.47 12.40 -46.22
CA VAL A 276 -51.20 12.19 -44.79
C VAL A 276 -52.50 12.43 -44.05
N ARG A 277 -53.14 11.38 -43.52
CA ARG A 277 -54.29 11.52 -42.63
C ARG A 277 -53.91 11.21 -41.18
N PRO A 278 -54.32 12.04 -40.20
CA PRO A 278 -54.26 11.67 -38.80
C PRO A 278 -55.32 10.59 -38.54
N GLY A 279 -54.96 9.58 -37.74
CA GLY A 279 -55.64 8.29 -37.65
C GLY A 279 -57.15 8.35 -37.43
N PHE A 280 -57.86 7.50 -38.18
CA PHE A 280 -59.09 6.83 -37.75
C PHE A 280 -59.22 5.56 -38.61
N LEU A 281 -58.77 4.42 -38.09
CA LEU A 281 -59.08 3.12 -38.65
C LEU A 281 -60.51 2.77 -38.22
N ASN A 282 -61.49 3.11 -39.06
CA ASN A 282 -62.75 2.42 -39.05
C ASN A 282 -63.22 2.13 -40.46
N SER A 283 -63.18 0.83 -40.77
CA SER A 283 -64.07 0.11 -41.67
C SER A 283 -64.03 0.45 -43.16
N LEU A 284 -63.71 -0.59 -43.95
CA LEU A 284 -63.83 -0.73 -45.41
C LEU A 284 -62.65 -0.19 -46.23
N PHE A 285 -61.47 -0.83 -46.15
CA PHE A 285 -60.72 -1.26 -47.33
C PHE A 285 -59.74 -2.34 -46.87
N SER A 286 -60.13 -3.60 -47.09
CA SER A 286 -59.21 -4.72 -46.92
C SER A 286 -58.18 -4.71 -48.05
N SER A 287 -56.99 -5.20 -47.72
CA SER A 287 -55.91 -5.66 -48.59
C SER A 287 -55.24 -4.62 -49.51
N CYS A 288 -54.03 -4.18 -49.14
CA CYS A 288 -52.83 -4.37 -49.98
C CYS A 288 -51.58 -3.77 -49.30
N LEU A 289 -51.15 -4.36 -48.19
CA LEU A 289 -49.73 -4.44 -47.90
C LEU A 289 -49.43 -5.93 -47.74
N PRO A 290 -48.53 -6.51 -48.55
CA PRO A 290 -48.16 -7.91 -48.38
C PRO A 290 -47.57 -8.09 -46.98
N THR A 291 -48.02 -9.12 -46.27
CA THR A 291 -47.37 -9.55 -45.03
C THR A 291 -45.89 -9.79 -45.33
N LEU A 292 -45.02 -9.07 -44.63
CA LEU A 292 -43.58 -9.25 -44.77
C LEU A 292 -43.12 -10.11 -43.60
N ASP A 293 -42.97 -11.40 -43.88
CA ASP A 293 -42.44 -12.37 -42.94
C ASP A 293 -41.02 -11.99 -42.52
N GLY A 294 -40.69 -12.27 -41.27
CA GLY A 294 -39.36 -12.04 -40.74
C GLY A 294 -38.31 -12.82 -41.53
N LYS A 295 -37.25 -12.14 -41.98
CA LYS A 295 -36.10 -12.79 -42.62
C LYS A 295 -34.87 -12.70 -41.74
N TRP A 296 -34.23 -13.85 -41.54
CA TRP A 296 -32.93 -13.91 -40.89
C TRP A 296 -31.86 -13.27 -41.76
N GLN A 297 -31.06 -12.39 -41.16
CA GLN A 297 -29.77 -12.01 -41.72
C GLN A 297 -28.83 -13.24 -41.73
N PRO A 298 -27.78 -13.23 -42.58
CA PRO A 298 -26.72 -14.23 -42.50
C PRO A 298 -26.18 -14.35 -41.07
N TRP A 299 -25.81 -15.56 -40.69
CA TRP A 299 -25.11 -15.79 -39.42
C TRP A 299 -23.84 -14.96 -39.37
N SER A 300 -23.53 -14.43 -38.18
CA SER A 300 -22.20 -13.90 -37.90
C SER A 300 -21.14 -15.00 -38.08
N LEU A 301 -19.88 -14.59 -38.22
CA LEU A 301 -18.77 -15.52 -38.07
C LEU A 301 -18.83 -16.17 -36.68
N TRP A 302 -18.33 -17.40 -36.58
CA TRP A 302 -18.12 -18.05 -35.30
C TRP A 302 -17.14 -17.23 -34.46
N SER A 303 -17.46 -17.05 -33.19
CA SER A 303 -16.49 -16.57 -32.21
C SER A 303 -15.35 -17.58 -32.04
N GLY A 304 -14.22 -17.11 -31.49
CA GLY A 304 -13.14 -18.01 -31.07
C GLY A 304 -13.63 -19.00 -30.02
N CYS A 305 -13.05 -20.20 -30.00
CA CYS A 305 -13.40 -21.20 -28.99
C CYS A 305 -13.06 -20.70 -27.58
N SER A 306 -14.00 -20.80 -26.64
CA SER A 306 -13.81 -20.34 -25.25
C SER A 306 -12.69 -21.04 -24.49
N LYS A 307 -12.27 -22.24 -24.91
CA LYS A 307 -11.11 -22.94 -24.37
C LYS A 307 -10.24 -23.45 -25.50
N THR A 308 -8.93 -23.50 -25.31
CA THR A 308 -7.96 -24.04 -26.28
C THR A 308 -7.88 -25.57 -26.24
N CYS A 309 -8.25 -26.20 -25.13
CA CYS A 309 -8.34 -27.66 -24.94
C CYS A 309 -9.37 -27.98 -23.84
N GLY A 310 -9.71 -29.26 -23.67
CA GLY A 310 -10.56 -29.75 -22.59
C GLY A 310 -12.04 -29.42 -22.73
N GLY A 311 -12.51 -29.21 -23.96
CA GLY A 311 -13.91 -28.91 -24.28
C GLY A 311 -14.27 -27.44 -24.03
N GLY A 312 -14.35 -26.68 -25.12
CA GLY A 312 -14.86 -25.32 -25.18
C GLY A 312 -16.16 -25.24 -25.99
N ARG A 313 -16.71 -24.02 -26.02
CA ARG A 313 -17.88 -23.63 -26.81
C ARG A 313 -17.53 -22.41 -27.65
N GLN A 314 -18.01 -22.40 -28.89
CA GLN A 314 -18.03 -21.25 -29.77
C GLN A 314 -19.50 -20.90 -30.07
N GLN A 315 -19.79 -19.61 -30.21
CA GLN A 315 -21.13 -19.11 -30.47
C GLN A 315 -21.16 -18.19 -31.70
N ARG A 316 -22.31 -18.16 -32.38
CA ARG A 316 -22.61 -17.21 -33.45
C ARG A 316 -24.06 -16.75 -33.34
N ASN A 317 -24.32 -15.53 -33.83
CA ASN A 317 -25.62 -14.89 -33.71
C ASN A 317 -26.12 -14.44 -35.08
N ARG A 318 -27.44 -14.33 -35.22
CA ARG A 318 -28.10 -13.73 -36.39
C ARG A 318 -29.19 -12.76 -35.95
N ILE A 319 -29.49 -11.79 -36.80
CA ILE A 319 -30.50 -10.76 -36.52
C ILE A 319 -31.73 -11.06 -37.38
N CYS A 320 -32.91 -11.06 -36.77
CA CYS A 320 -34.19 -11.17 -37.48
C CYS A 320 -34.62 -9.77 -37.90
N TYR A 321 -34.89 -9.58 -39.20
CA TYR A 321 -35.47 -8.34 -39.72
C TYR A 321 -36.96 -8.58 -40.02
N GLY A 322 -37.85 -7.90 -39.29
CA GLY A 322 -39.30 -8.13 -39.29
C GLY A 322 -39.78 -8.93 -38.06
N PRO A 323 -41.05 -9.40 -38.01
CA PRO A 323 -42.08 -9.32 -39.05
C PRO A 323 -42.79 -7.96 -39.09
N PHE A 324 -43.25 -7.56 -40.27
CA PHE A 324 -44.05 -6.35 -40.45
C PHE A 324 -45.47 -6.70 -40.91
N PHE A 325 -46.45 -5.90 -40.49
CA PHE A 325 -47.86 -6.01 -40.91
C PHE A 325 -48.51 -7.39 -40.63
N GLY A 326 -48.17 -8.02 -39.51
CA GLY A 326 -48.74 -9.32 -39.11
C GLY A 326 -48.14 -10.54 -39.81
N GLY A 327 -46.96 -10.41 -40.44
CA GLY A 327 -46.18 -11.54 -40.94
C GLY A 327 -45.67 -12.47 -39.84
N GLN A 328 -45.19 -13.66 -40.21
CA GLN A 328 -44.69 -14.64 -39.24
C GLN A 328 -43.31 -14.24 -38.68
N PRO A 329 -43.06 -14.45 -37.36
CA PRO A 329 -41.75 -14.22 -36.77
C PRO A 329 -40.71 -15.18 -37.36
N CYS A 330 -39.44 -14.78 -37.37
CA CYS A 330 -38.39 -15.63 -37.91
C CYS A 330 -38.34 -16.98 -37.15
N PRO A 331 -38.53 -18.13 -37.82
CA PRO A 331 -38.55 -19.42 -37.14
C PRO A 331 -37.14 -19.86 -36.73
N GLY A 332 -37.03 -20.44 -35.53
CA GLY A 332 -35.80 -20.99 -34.96
C GLY A 332 -35.03 -20.04 -34.04
N GLU A 333 -33.87 -20.48 -33.58
CA GLU A 333 -33.07 -19.78 -32.57
C GLU A 333 -32.25 -18.62 -33.15
N ARG A 334 -32.05 -17.56 -32.34
CA ARG A 334 -31.23 -16.39 -32.71
C ARG A 334 -29.73 -16.59 -32.47
N GLU A 335 -29.39 -17.61 -31.69
CA GLU A 335 -28.05 -17.96 -31.23
C GLU A 335 -27.82 -19.45 -31.47
N GLU A 336 -26.60 -19.80 -31.86
CA GLU A 336 -26.19 -21.18 -32.06
C GLU A 336 -24.85 -21.41 -31.37
N ILE A 337 -24.77 -22.53 -30.64
CA ILE A 337 -23.59 -22.91 -29.85
C ILE A 337 -23.06 -24.24 -30.38
N HIS A 338 -21.75 -24.28 -30.65
CA HIS A 338 -21.05 -25.47 -31.09
C HIS A 338 -19.90 -25.83 -30.15
N HIS A 339 -19.70 -27.12 -29.90
CA HIS A 339 -18.59 -27.60 -29.08
C HIS A 339 -17.28 -27.59 -29.88
N CYS A 340 -16.18 -27.22 -29.24
CA CYS A 340 -14.88 -27.11 -29.89
C CYS A 340 -13.78 -27.54 -28.93
N ASN A 341 -12.61 -27.89 -29.46
CA ASN A 341 -11.42 -28.28 -28.69
C ASN A 341 -11.68 -29.38 -27.65
N GLU A 342 -12.34 -30.46 -28.07
CA GLU A 342 -12.72 -31.60 -27.21
C GLU A 342 -11.55 -32.47 -26.72
N LYS A 343 -10.37 -32.31 -27.30
CA LYS A 343 -9.16 -33.03 -26.85
C LYS A 343 -8.83 -32.62 -25.41
N LYS A 344 -8.53 -33.61 -24.56
CA LYS A 344 -8.09 -33.39 -23.17
C LYS A 344 -6.89 -32.43 -23.15
N CYS A 345 -6.87 -31.50 -22.21
CA CYS A 345 -5.68 -30.67 -21.98
C CYS A 345 -4.54 -31.53 -21.43
N PRO A 346 -3.28 -31.25 -21.80
CA PRO A 346 -2.13 -31.90 -21.19
C PRO A 346 -2.15 -31.68 -19.67
N GLU A 347 -1.91 -32.73 -18.90
CA GLU A 347 -1.76 -32.60 -17.45
C GLU A 347 -0.44 -31.88 -17.11
N PRO A 348 -0.30 -31.25 -15.93
CA PRO A 348 0.91 -30.49 -15.59
C PRO A 348 2.20 -31.32 -15.67
N HIS A 349 2.12 -32.61 -15.40
CA HIS A 349 3.25 -33.54 -15.50
C HIS A 349 3.57 -33.92 -16.95
N GLU A 350 2.68 -33.67 -17.92
CA GLU A 350 2.87 -33.90 -19.35
C GLU A 350 3.42 -32.67 -20.09
N ILE A 351 3.83 -31.63 -19.35
CA ILE A 351 4.35 -30.37 -19.91
C ILE A 351 5.78 -30.18 -19.42
N CYS A 352 6.71 -29.99 -20.36
CA CYS A 352 8.07 -29.61 -19.99
C CYS A 352 8.07 -28.17 -19.49
N GLY A 353 8.55 -27.97 -18.26
CA GLY A 353 8.62 -26.66 -17.60
C GLY A 353 9.57 -25.67 -18.29
N GLU A 354 9.51 -24.41 -17.86
CA GLU A 354 10.45 -23.39 -18.33
C GLU A 354 11.86 -23.71 -17.83
N ASP A 355 12.81 -23.77 -18.77
CA ASP A 355 14.20 -24.15 -18.49
C ASP A 355 15.14 -23.15 -19.16
N ASN A 356 16.16 -22.70 -18.43
CA ASN A 356 17.21 -21.81 -18.94
C ASN A 356 18.49 -22.61 -19.13
N PHE A 357 18.50 -23.40 -20.19
CA PHE A 357 19.65 -24.21 -20.58
C PHE A 357 20.44 -23.48 -21.67
N SER A 358 21.77 -23.47 -21.56
CA SER A 358 22.69 -22.91 -22.56
C SER A 358 22.40 -21.46 -23.01
N ASN A 359 21.96 -20.60 -22.08
CA ASN A 359 21.57 -19.19 -22.31
C ASN A 359 20.37 -19.01 -23.26
N VAL A 360 19.50 -20.03 -23.35
CA VAL A 360 18.30 -20.06 -24.17
C VAL A 360 17.12 -20.36 -23.26
N VAL A 361 16.09 -19.50 -23.32
CA VAL A 361 14.86 -19.67 -22.54
C VAL A 361 13.90 -20.60 -23.30
N TRP A 362 13.68 -21.78 -22.77
CA TRP A 362 12.72 -22.75 -23.28
C TRP A 362 11.36 -22.52 -22.63
N LYS A 363 10.36 -22.15 -23.43
CA LYS A 363 8.99 -21.96 -22.93
C LYS A 363 8.32 -23.30 -22.66
N MET A 364 7.33 -23.28 -21.77
CA MET A 364 6.48 -24.43 -21.48
C MET A 364 5.96 -25.05 -22.78
N THR A 365 6.20 -26.34 -22.96
CA THR A 365 5.87 -27.05 -24.20
C THR A 365 5.25 -28.41 -23.84
N PRO A 366 4.07 -28.75 -24.39
CA PRO A 366 3.46 -30.06 -24.18
C PRO A 366 4.34 -31.20 -24.71
N ALA A 367 4.31 -32.35 -24.04
CA ALA A 367 5.01 -33.52 -24.54
C ALA A 367 4.46 -33.97 -25.91
N GLY A 368 5.37 -34.36 -26.80
CA GLY A 368 5.10 -34.62 -28.21
C GLY A 368 5.34 -33.43 -29.13
N GLU A 369 5.43 -32.20 -28.59
CA GLU A 369 5.76 -31.00 -29.35
C GLU A 369 7.26 -30.65 -29.29
N THR A 370 7.71 -29.87 -30.28
CA THR A 370 9.10 -29.39 -30.36
C THR A 370 9.11 -27.87 -30.19
N ALA A 371 9.80 -27.41 -29.15
CA ALA A 371 10.05 -26.01 -28.94
C ALA A 371 11.13 -25.53 -29.91
N ALA A 372 10.99 -24.30 -30.40
CA ALA A 372 11.94 -23.66 -31.28
C ALA A 372 12.36 -22.30 -30.71
N VAL A 373 13.66 -22.10 -30.54
CA VAL A 373 14.22 -20.80 -30.13
C VAL A 373 15.17 -20.29 -31.20
N ARG A 374 15.21 -18.97 -31.40
CA ARG A 374 16.13 -18.36 -32.38
C ARG A 374 17.57 -18.49 -31.91
N CYS A 375 18.47 -18.67 -32.88
CA CYS A 375 19.91 -18.64 -32.62
C CYS A 375 20.37 -17.28 -32.05
N PRO A 376 21.52 -17.25 -31.35
CA PRO A 376 22.18 -16.01 -30.92
C PRO A 376 22.46 -15.07 -32.10
N PRO A 377 22.63 -13.76 -31.87
CA PRO A 377 22.75 -12.76 -32.95
C PRO A 377 23.88 -13.03 -33.96
N ASN A 378 24.91 -13.79 -33.58
CA ASN A 378 26.05 -14.13 -34.42
C ASN A 378 25.80 -15.37 -35.32
N ALA A 379 24.61 -15.97 -35.26
CA ALA A 379 24.25 -17.13 -36.07
C ALA A 379 22.78 -17.07 -36.54
N MET A 380 22.51 -17.58 -37.73
CA MET A 380 21.14 -17.71 -38.26
C MET A 380 20.65 -19.14 -38.12
N GLY A 381 19.41 -19.31 -37.65
CA GLY A 381 18.77 -20.61 -37.53
C GLY A 381 17.79 -20.71 -36.36
N LEU A 382 17.37 -21.95 -36.07
CA LEU A 382 16.58 -22.30 -34.90
C LEU A 382 17.27 -23.42 -34.11
N ILE A 383 17.22 -23.29 -32.79
CA ILE A 383 17.54 -24.32 -31.82
C ILE A 383 16.23 -25.04 -31.53
N LEU A 384 16.19 -26.34 -31.78
CA LEU A 384 15.01 -27.16 -31.56
C LEU A 384 15.24 -28.07 -30.36
N ARG A 385 14.25 -28.18 -29.50
CA ARG A 385 14.27 -29.11 -28.37
C ARG A 385 12.91 -29.75 -28.25
N ARG A 386 12.89 -31.08 -28.18
CA ARG A 386 11.67 -31.86 -28.08
C ARG A 386 11.31 -32.06 -26.61
N CYS A 387 10.02 -31.93 -26.31
CA CYS A 387 9.47 -32.37 -25.04
C CYS A 387 8.90 -33.79 -25.21
N SER A 388 9.35 -34.73 -24.39
CA SER A 388 8.98 -36.15 -24.49
C SER A 388 8.55 -36.68 -23.12
N LEU A 389 7.69 -37.70 -23.09
CA LEU A 389 7.30 -38.39 -21.86
C LEU A 389 8.28 -39.53 -21.59
N ASP A 390 8.65 -39.72 -20.32
CA ASP A 390 9.34 -40.92 -19.87
C ASP A 390 8.36 -42.10 -19.70
N GLU A 391 8.88 -43.26 -19.29
CA GLU A 391 8.08 -44.47 -19.07
C GLU A 391 7.05 -44.32 -17.93
N GLU A 392 7.24 -43.35 -17.04
CA GLU A 392 6.35 -43.03 -15.92
C GLU A 392 5.29 -41.98 -16.32
N GLY A 393 5.35 -41.45 -17.54
CA GLY A 393 4.43 -40.45 -18.09
C GLY A 393 4.79 -39.01 -17.71
N ILE A 394 6.00 -38.74 -17.22
CA ILE A 394 6.48 -37.42 -16.84
C ILE A 394 7.24 -36.80 -18.01
N ALA A 395 6.89 -35.55 -18.33
CA ALA A 395 7.51 -34.79 -19.40
C ALA A 395 8.92 -34.33 -19.02
N PHE A 396 9.88 -34.65 -19.88
CA PHE A 396 11.26 -34.19 -19.78
C PHE A 396 11.73 -33.62 -21.11
N TRP A 397 12.68 -32.69 -21.02
CA TRP A 397 13.31 -32.12 -22.19
C TRP A 397 14.40 -33.03 -22.74
N GLU A 398 14.31 -33.39 -24.02
CA GLU A 398 15.41 -34.08 -24.69
C GLU A 398 16.65 -33.18 -24.83
N ASN A 399 17.81 -33.82 -25.00
CA ASN A 399 19.05 -33.11 -25.29
C ASN A 399 18.89 -32.38 -26.64
N PRO A 400 19.17 -31.07 -26.74
CA PRO A 400 18.99 -30.33 -27.98
C PRO A 400 19.76 -31.01 -29.11
N THR A 401 19.04 -31.46 -30.13
CA THR A 401 19.66 -31.94 -31.36
C THR A 401 20.29 -30.74 -32.04
N TYR A 402 21.55 -30.89 -32.45
CA TYR A 402 22.43 -29.79 -32.82
C TYR A 402 21.73 -28.71 -33.64
N MET A 403 21.82 -27.51 -33.08
CA MET A 403 21.44 -26.22 -33.61
C MET A 403 21.62 -26.13 -35.12
N LYS A 404 20.54 -25.82 -35.88
CA LYS A 404 20.67 -25.30 -37.26
C LYS A 404 21.25 -23.88 -37.27
N CYS A 405 22.07 -23.51 -36.29
CA CYS A 405 22.71 -22.23 -36.16
C CYS A 405 23.97 -22.22 -37.01
N ILE A 406 23.92 -21.54 -38.16
CA ILE A 406 25.08 -21.33 -39.01
C ILE A 406 25.69 -19.99 -38.60
N SER A 407 26.99 -19.97 -38.26
CA SER A 407 27.72 -18.73 -37.98
C SER A 407 27.64 -17.80 -39.20
N ASN A 408 27.36 -16.52 -38.96
CA ASN A 408 27.33 -15.52 -40.02
C ASN A 408 28.68 -15.42 -40.75
N ASP A 409 29.79 -15.65 -40.04
CA ASP A 409 31.14 -15.64 -40.61
C ASP A 409 31.35 -16.83 -41.56
N TYR A 410 30.88 -18.03 -41.16
CA TYR A 410 30.98 -19.23 -41.99
C TYR A 410 30.14 -19.11 -43.27
N ARG A 411 28.94 -18.53 -43.18
CA ARG A 411 28.13 -18.22 -44.38
C ARG A 411 28.83 -17.22 -45.28
N SER A 412 29.41 -16.16 -44.70
CA SER A 412 30.14 -15.13 -45.44
C SER A 412 31.33 -15.71 -46.18
N ILE A 413 32.09 -16.60 -45.54
CA ILE A 413 33.19 -17.35 -46.15
C ILE A 413 32.67 -18.31 -47.23
N GLN A 414 31.56 -19.03 -47.00
CA GLN A 414 30.99 -19.92 -48.01
C GLN A 414 30.50 -19.15 -49.25
N THR A 415 29.86 -17.97 -49.07
CA THR A 415 29.52 -17.09 -50.19
C THR A 415 30.75 -16.56 -50.90
N LEU A 416 31.82 -16.20 -50.17
CA LEU A 416 33.09 -15.72 -50.74
C LEU A 416 33.83 -16.81 -51.52
N VAL A 417 33.89 -18.03 -51.00
CA VAL A 417 34.52 -19.19 -51.67
C VAL A 417 33.71 -19.63 -52.88
N SER A 418 32.38 -19.62 -52.81
CA SER A 418 31.52 -19.86 -53.99
C SER A 418 31.73 -18.80 -55.08
N SER A 419 32.02 -17.54 -54.73
CA SER A 419 32.39 -16.52 -55.73
C SER A 419 33.83 -16.63 -56.23
N ILE A 420 34.79 -17.11 -55.43
CA ILE A 420 36.20 -17.29 -55.85
C ILE A 420 36.34 -18.48 -56.82
N VAL A 421 35.57 -19.56 -56.62
CA VAL A 421 35.58 -20.71 -57.55
C VAL A 421 34.96 -20.34 -58.91
N VAL A 422 34.06 -19.36 -58.97
CA VAL A 422 33.52 -18.84 -60.24
C VAL A 422 34.52 -17.93 -60.97
N PHE A 423 35.48 -17.31 -60.27
CA PHE A 423 36.46 -16.41 -60.87
C PHE A 423 37.77 -17.08 -61.35
N ILE A 424 37.98 -18.37 -61.12
CA ILE A 424 39.17 -19.12 -61.61
C ILE A 424 38.83 -20.02 -62.82
N SER A 425 37.70 -19.79 -63.49
CA SER A 425 37.32 -20.54 -64.70
C SER A 425 36.87 -19.65 -65.87
N LEU A 426 37.51 -18.49 -66.04
CA LEU A 426 37.41 -17.69 -67.26
C LEU A 426 38.80 -17.49 -67.88
#